data_AF-A0A7Y0FTK2-F1
#
_entry.id   AF-A0A7Y0FTK2-F1
#
_cell.length_a   1.000
_cell.length_b   1.000
_cell.length_c   1.000
_cell.angle_alpha   90.00
_cell.angle_beta   90.00
_cell.angle_gamma   90.00
#
_symmetry.space_group_name_H-M   'P 1'
#
loop_
_entity.id
_entity.type
_entity.pdbx_description
1 polymer ?
#
loop_
_entity_poly.entity_id
_entity_poly.type
_entity_poly.pdbx_seq_one_letter_code
_entity_poly.pdbx_strand_id
1 'polypeptide(L)'
;MRKLFLLFVIAIFGTFLHAQPITLKYVAAMKELRLKLYYGNGGKGAFIQYEGKKEIIPLKVKSYKLDTISQGPGQPAHHYFVWDEMVNGKLSGTYKMMQMKNVIVDPSYIRIRDFTHFNLELVEEEGDPDGDDKYLLHGAIISFNHFYNNRLLIEYPDGKKMNAELPFPDSPNAAQQSFIEDYNFDGYDDLAFTIPDGGMGVYNMFTIYLYNPKKKRFEKFKEPDYSKSSCSCLCDVLVNKEKKLLQTGCRGGASWHQDLYRFDKNGALKWLDSRELQEETEE
;
A
#
# COMPACT_ATOMS: atom_id res chain seq x y z
N MET A 1 -7.27 -13.86 36.73
CA MET A 1 -7.64 -13.14 35.50
C MET A 1 -6.51 -13.32 34.50
N ARG A 2 -6.62 -14.34 33.64
CA ARG A 2 -5.61 -14.71 32.65
C ARG A 2 -5.83 -13.79 31.45
N LYS A 3 -4.88 -12.89 31.17
CA LYS A 3 -4.94 -12.01 29.99
C LYS A 3 -4.79 -12.91 28.77
N LEU A 4 -5.89 -13.11 28.04
CA LEU A 4 -5.92 -13.77 26.75
C LEU A 4 -5.16 -12.87 25.77
N PHE A 5 -3.90 -13.21 25.47
CA PHE A 5 -3.18 -12.61 24.37
C PHE A 5 -3.64 -13.36 23.12
N LEU A 6 -4.57 -12.75 22.36
CA LEU A 6 -4.86 -13.25 21.01
C LEU A 6 -3.55 -13.18 20.21
N LEU A 7 -3.03 -14.36 19.86
CA LEU A 7 -2.11 -14.54 18.75
C LEU A 7 -2.79 -14.02 17.49
N PHE A 8 -2.37 -12.86 17.00
CA PHE A 8 -2.36 -12.67 15.56
C PHE A 8 -1.30 -13.63 15.05
N VAL A 9 -1.74 -14.84 14.65
CA VAL A 9 -1.06 -15.57 13.59
C VAL A 9 -0.77 -14.50 12.55
N ILE A 10 0.52 -14.21 12.33
CA ILE A 10 0.97 -13.36 11.24
C ILE A 10 0.49 -14.12 10.01
N ALA A 11 -0.72 -13.78 9.57
CA ALA A 11 -1.27 -14.27 8.35
C ALA A 11 -0.21 -13.90 7.33
N ILE A 12 0.41 -14.94 6.77
CA ILE A 12 1.20 -14.87 5.55
C ILE A 12 0.49 -13.84 4.68
N PHE A 13 1.07 -12.66 4.52
CA PHE A 13 0.61 -11.65 3.57
C PHE A 13 0.94 -12.18 2.17
N GLY A 14 0.32 -13.32 1.84
CA GLY A 14 0.29 -13.97 0.55
C GLY A 14 -1.09 -13.78 -0.06
N THR A 15 -1.64 -12.56 0.05
CA THR A 15 -2.75 -12.13 -0.80
C THR A 15 -2.25 -10.98 -1.64
N PHE A 16 -1.60 -11.37 -2.72
CA PHE A 16 -1.29 -10.54 -3.87
C PHE A 16 -2.51 -9.69 -4.27
N LEU A 17 -2.43 -8.37 -4.10
CA LEU A 17 -3.39 -7.43 -4.68
C LEU A 17 -2.90 -7.10 -6.11
N HIS A 18 -2.95 -8.08 -7.01
CA HIS A 18 -2.34 -8.00 -8.35
C HIS A 18 -3.27 -7.47 -9.44
N ALA A 19 -3.73 -6.23 -9.31
CA ALA A 19 -4.39 -5.59 -10.44
C ALA A 19 -4.25 -4.07 -10.36
N GLN A 20 -3.02 -3.55 -10.44
CA GLN A 20 -2.80 -2.12 -10.54
C GLN A 20 -1.80 -1.81 -11.66
N PRO A 21 -1.96 -0.67 -12.35
CA PRO A 21 -3.25 0.01 -12.52
C PRO A 21 -4.34 -0.89 -13.13
N ILE A 22 -5.62 -0.58 -12.89
CA ILE A 22 -6.71 -1.17 -13.69
C ILE A 22 -7.16 -0.24 -14.79
N THR A 23 -7.56 -0.81 -15.93
CA THR A 23 -8.21 -0.05 -17.00
C THR A 23 -9.71 -0.26 -16.94
N LEU A 24 -10.45 0.85 -16.87
CA LEU A 24 -11.90 0.88 -16.88
C LEU A 24 -12.39 1.56 -18.16
N LYS A 25 -13.49 1.07 -18.72
CA LYS A 25 -14.17 1.70 -19.85
C LYS A 25 -15.62 2.03 -19.56
N TYR A 26 -16.12 3.05 -20.23
CA TYR A 26 -17.55 3.34 -20.36
C TYR A 26 -17.92 3.31 -21.83
N VAL A 27 -18.95 2.52 -22.16
CA VAL A 27 -19.45 2.40 -23.54
C VAL A 27 -20.80 3.12 -23.64
N ALA A 28 -20.84 4.19 -24.43
CA ALA A 28 -22.09 4.79 -24.91
C ALA A 28 -22.22 4.54 -26.42
N ALA A 29 -23.44 4.53 -26.94
CA ALA A 29 -23.84 4.05 -28.27
C ALA A 29 -22.92 4.34 -29.48
N MET A 30 -22.07 5.39 -29.44
CA MET A 30 -21.08 5.67 -30.49
C MET A 30 -19.70 6.12 -29.95
N LYS A 31 -19.45 6.05 -28.65
CA LYS A 31 -18.18 6.49 -28.05
C LYS A 31 -17.80 5.61 -26.87
N GLU A 32 -16.56 5.15 -26.91
CA GLU A 32 -15.89 4.49 -25.80
C GLU A 32 -14.98 5.49 -25.09
N LEU A 33 -15.06 5.51 -23.77
CA LEU A 33 -14.16 6.29 -22.91
C LEU A 33 -13.38 5.32 -22.04
N ARG A 34 -12.05 5.38 -22.09
CA ARG A 34 -11.14 4.56 -21.28
C ARG A 34 -10.35 5.40 -20.31
N LEU A 35 -10.12 4.86 -19.11
CA LEU A 35 -9.28 5.46 -18.09
C LEU A 35 -8.50 4.38 -17.34
N LYS A 36 -7.28 4.73 -16.93
CA LYS A 36 -6.49 3.96 -15.97
C LYS A 36 -6.76 4.50 -14.57
N LEU A 37 -7.05 3.61 -13.64
CA LEU A 37 -7.19 3.90 -12.22
C LEU A 37 -5.99 3.35 -11.46
N TYR A 38 -5.28 4.26 -10.81
CA TYR A 38 -4.16 4.00 -9.92
C TYR A 38 -4.62 4.23 -8.48
N TYR A 39 -4.22 3.38 -7.54
CA TYR A 39 -4.56 3.48 -6.12
C TYR A 39 -3.61 2.59 -5.32
N GLY A 40 -3.44 2.79 -4.02
CA GLY A 40 -2.67 1.91 -3.14
C GLY A 40 -3.56 1.21 -2.11
N ASN A 41 -2.96 0.66 -1.05
CA ASN A 41 -3.69 0.08 0.07
C ASN A 41 -4.72 1.06 0.65
N GLY A 42 -5.94 0.57 0.93
CA GLY A 42 -7.03 1.40 1.41
C GLY A 42 -7.51 2.48 0.42
N GLY A 43 -7.08 2.41 -0.84
CA GLY A 43 -7.40 3.39 -1.88
C GLY A 43 -6.57 4.67 -1.78
N LYS A 44 -5.53 4.72 -0.95
CA LYS A 44 -4.65 5.88 -0.81
C LYS A 44 -3.85 6.13 -2.09
N GLY A 45 -3.31 7.34 -2.26
CA GLY A 45 -2.48 7.67 -3.41
C GLY A 45 -3.17 7.61 -4.78
N ALA A 46 -4.50 7.61 -4.80
CA ALA A 46 -5.27 7.30 -5.99
C ALA A 46 -5.38 8.48 -6.97
N PHE A 47 -5.40 8.16 -8.26
CA PHE A 47 -5.72 9.09 -9.34
C PHE A 47 -6.20 8.33 -10.57
N ILE A 48 -6.86 9.03 -11.48
CA ILE A 48 -7.19 8.50 -12.80
C ILE A 48 -6.42 9.22 -13.90
N GLN A 49 -6.22 8.52 -15.01
CA GLN A 49 -5.67 9.07 -16.23
C GLN A 49 -6.49 8.58 -17.42
N TYR A 50 -7.10 9.50 -18.17
CA TYR A 50 -7.81 9.14 -19.39
C TYR A 50 -6.84 8.70 -20.48
N GLU A 51 -7.23 7.70 -21.27
CA GLU A 51 -6.42 7.23 -22.37
C GLU A 51 -6.12 8.37 -23.38
N GLY A 52 -4.86 8.45 -23.82
CA GLY A 52 -4.39 9.52 -24.71
C GLY A 52 -4.21 10.89 -24.04
N LYS A 53 -4.39 11.01 -22.72
CA LYS A 53 -4.17 12.24 -21.95
C LYS A 53 -2.97 12.11 -21.01
N LYS A 54 -2.20 13.20 -20.86
CA LYS A 54 -1.09 13.26 -19.90
C LYS A 54 -1.54 13.75 -18.54
N GLU A 55 -2.65 14.48 -18.50
CA GLU A 55 -3.24 15.01 -17.30
C GLU A 55 -3.81 13.88 -16.43
N ILE A 56 -3.56 13.99 -15.13
CA ILE A 56 -4.13 13.12 -14.11
C ILE A 56 -5.22 13.86 -13.35
N ILE A 57 -6.19 13.12 -12.80
CA ILE A 57 -7.19 13.68 -11.90
C ILE A 57 -7.04 13.00 -10.53
N PRO A 58 -6.64 13.76 -9.48
CA PRO A 58 -6.50 13.21 -8.14
C PRO A 58 -7.81 12.66 -7.59
N LEU A 59 -7.71 11.54 -6.89
CA LEU A 59 -8.82 10.93 -6.17
C LEU A 59 -8.56 11.01 -4.67
N LYS A 60 -9.52 11.56 -3.91
CA LYS A 60 -9.47 11.57 -2.45
C LYS A 60 -10.27 10.41 -1.90
N VAL A 61 -9.69 9.64 -0.97
CA VAL A 61 -10.43 8.58 -0.27
C VAL A 61 -11.59 9.22 0.51
N LYS A 62 -12.82 8.83 0.17
CA LYS A 62 -14.03 9.20 0.91
C LYS A 62 -14.36 8.16 1.96
N SER A 63 -14.27 6.89 1.58
CA SER A 63 -14.40 5.77 2.50
C SER A 63 -13.70 4.54 1.95
N TYR A 64 -13.14 3.74 2.86
CA TYR A 64 -12.63 2.41 2.59
C TYR A 64 -13.15 1.46 3.65
N LYS A 65 -13.65 0.30 3.24
CA LYS A 65 -14.08 -0.76 4.15
C LYS A 65 -13.44 -2.09 3.73
N LEU A 66 -12.80 -2.75 4.69
CA LEU A 66 -12.36 -4.13 4.58
C LEU A 66 -13.38 -5.04 5.25
N ASP A 67 -13.90 -6.04 4.53
CA ASP A 67 -14.79 -7.05 5.09
C ASP A 67 -14.13 -8.43 5.01
N THR A 68 -13.74 -8.96 6.18
CA THR A 68 -13.14 -10.29 6.35
C THR A 68 -14.10 -11.26 7.06
N ILE A 69 -15.14 -10.74 7.72
CA ILE A 69 -15.99 -11.51 8.64
C ILE A 69 -17.12 -12.18 7.88
N SER A 70 -17.68 -11.52 6.87
CA SER A 70 -18.86 -12.01 6.16
C SER A 70 -18.64 -13.28 5.34
N GLN A 71 -17.40 -13.77 5.22
CA GLN A 71 -17.03 -14.84 4.27
C GLN A 71 -16.58 -16.16 4.93
N GLY A 72 -16.30 -16.18 6.24
CA GLY A 72 -15.75 -17.37 6.92
C GLY A 72 -14.23 -17.59 6.67
N PRO A 73 -13.62 -18.59 7.32
CA PRO A 73 -12.18 -18.82 7.26
C PRO A 73 -11.69 -19.14 5.83
N GLY A 74 -10.60 -18.49 5.41
CA GLY A 74 -9.92 -18.79 4.13
C GLY A 74 -10.54 -18.17 2.87
N GLN A 75 -11.66 -17.46 2.98
CA GLN A 75 -12.22 -16.71 1.86
C GLN A 75 -11.51 -15.38 1.65
N PRO A 76 -11.42 -14.87 0.41
CA PRO A 76 -10.77 -13.60 0.16
C PRO A 76 -11.55 -12.43 0.75
N ALA A 77 -10.82 -11.48 1.33
CA ALA A 77 -11.41 -10.27 1.88
C ALA A 77 -12.03 -9.40 0.77
N HIS A 78 -13.14 -8.74 1.10
CA HIS A 78 -13.74 -7.74 0.23
C HIS A 78 -13.21 -6.35 0.58
N HIS A 79 -12.72 -5.64 -0.42
CA HIS A 79 -12.26 -4.27 -0.32
C HIS A 79 -13.27 -3.35 -1.00
N TYR A 80 -13.96 -2.52 -0.24
CA TYR A 80 -14.90 -1.54 -0.76
C TYR A 80 -14.25 -0.17 -0.80
N PHE A 81 -14.15 0.41 -1.98
CA PHE A 81 -13.54 1.71 -2.20
C PHE A 81 -14.56 2.75 -2.65
N VAL A 82 -14.45 3.94 -2.08
CA VAL A 82 -15.17 5.12 -2.55
C VAL A 82 -14.21 6.29 -2.58
N TRP A 83 -14.10 6.92 -3.75
CA TRP A 83 -13.23 8.07 -3.97
C TRP A 83 -14.01 9.26 -4.46
N ASP A 84 -13.63 10.43 -3.99
CA ASP A 84 -14.05 11.72 -4.53
C ASP A 84 -13.06 12.19 -5.59
N GLU A 85 -13.56 12.46 -6.79
CA GLU A 85 -12.81 13.05 -7.89
C GLU A 85 -12.61 14.54 -7.65
N MET A 86 -11.35 14.99 -7.66
CA MET A 86 -10.97 16.36 -7.35
C MET A 86 -10.42 17.07 -8.59
N VAL A 87 -11.20 17.99 -9.17
CA VAL A 87 -10.79 18.81 -10.32
C VAL A 87 -10.60 20.25 -9.85
N ASN A 88 -9.38 20.79 -9.99
CA ASN A 88 -9.03 22.13 -9.51
C ASN A 88 -9.39 22.36 -8.02
N GLY A 89 -9.19 21.33 -7.20
CA GLY A 89 -9.52 21.36 -5.76
C GLY A 89 -11.02 21.31 -5.45
N LYS A 90 -11.89 21.17 -6.46
CA LYS A 90 -13.34 21.03 -6.28
C LYS A 90 -13.77 19.60 -6.55
N LEU A 91 -14.73 19.16 -5.76
CA LEU A 91 -15.39 17.87 -5.93
C LEU A 91 -16.17 17.87 -7.28
N SER A 92 -15.86 16.90 -8.14
CA SER A 92 -16.40 16.79 -9.51
C SER A 92 -17.28 15.55 -9.70
N GLY A 93 -16.94 14.46 -9.01
CA GLY A 93 -17.69 13.21 -9.02
C GLY A 93 -17.23 12.26 -7.94
N THR A 94 -17.82 11.06 -7.93
CA THR A 94 -17.48 10.01 -6.98
C THR A 94 -17.33 8.68 -7.71
N TYR A 95 -16.19 8.01 -7.53
CA TYR A 95 -15.94 6.65 -7.97
C TYR A 95 -16.28 5.65 -6.87
N LYS A 96 -16.80 4.48 -7.26
CA LYS A 96 -17.06 3.36 -6.36
C LYS A 96 -16.63 2.06 -7.00
N MET A 97 -16.13 1.15 -6.18
CA MET A 97 -15.67 -0.17 -6.63
C MET A 97 -15.62 -1.13 -5.44
N MET A 98 -15.88 -2.42 -5.70
CA MET A 98 -15.50 -3.50 -4.81
C MET A 98 -14.41 -4.35 -5.47
N GLN A 99 -13.42 -4.77 -4.70
CA GLN A 99 -12.37 -5.69 -5.14
C GLN A 99 -12.32 -6.91 -4.22
N MET A 100 -12.17 -8.08 -4.83
CA MET A 100 -11.93 -9.35 -4.15
C MET A 100 -10.80 -10.09 -4.90
N LYS A 101 -9.60 -10.17 -4.29
CA LYS A 101 -8.36 -10.59 -4.99
C LYS A 101 -8.15 -9.79 -6.29
N ASN A 102 -8.21 -10.46 -7.44
CA ASN A 102 -8.01 -9.89 -8.76
C ASN A 102 -9.34 -9.57 -9.47
N VAL A 103 -10.48 -9.76 -8.77
CA VAL A 103 -11.80 -9.50 -9.32
C VAL A 103 -12.25 -8.10 -8.91
N ILE A 104 -12.66 -7.31 -9.90
CA ILE A 104 -13.30 -6.01 -9.72
C ILE A 104 -14.80 -6.15 -9.96
N VAL A 105 -15.61 -5.60 -9.05
CA VAL A 105 -17.07 -5.69 -9.08
C VAL A 105 -17.69 -4.31 -9.03
N ASP A 106 -18.68 -4.11 -9.90
CA ASP A 106 -19.50 -2.90 -10.06
C ASP A 106 -18.71 -1.56 -10.03
N PRO A 107 -17.62 -1.42 -10.81
CA PRO A 107 -16.93 -0.15 -10.89
C PRO A 107 -17.87 0.89 -11.50
N SER A 108 -18.05 2.02 -10.83
CA SER A 108 -19.00 3.05 -11.24
C SER A 108 -18.50 4.45 -10.91
N TYR A 109 -19.04 5.42 -11.64
CA TYR A 109 -18.78 6.85 -11.45
C TYR A 109 -20.09 7.64 -11.42
N ILE A 110 -20.21 8.55 -10.48
CA ILE A 110 -21.33 9.48 -10.36
C ILE A 110 -20.79 10.90 -10.54
N ARG A 111 -21.21 11.59 -11.60
CA ARG A 111 -20.84 12.99 -11.83
C ARG A 111 -21.73 13.89 -11.01
N ILE A 112 -21.15 14.84 -10.26
CA ILE A 112 -21.92 15.63 -9.29
C ILE A 112 -22.73 16.75 -9.95
N ARG A 113 -22.25 17.30 -11.07
CA ARG A 113 -22.92 18.42 -11.74
C ARG A 113 -24.37 18.11 -12.15
N ASP A 114 -24.64 16.86 -12.53
CA ASP A 114 -25.93 16.42 -13.08
C ASP A 114 -26.38 15.06 -12.57
N PHE A 115 -25.68 14.49 -11.58
CA PHE A 115 -25.96 13.17 -11.00
C PHE A 115 -25.99 12.03 -12.03
N THR A 116 -25.34 12.20 -13.17
CA THR A 116 -25.27 11.13 -14.18
C THR A 116 -24.48 9.95 -13.61
N HIS A 117 -25.06 8.76 -13.70
CA HIS A 117 -24.44 7.51 -13.32
C HIS A 117 -23.80 6.85 -14.53
N PHE A 118 -22.53 6.47 -14.39
CA PHE A 118 -21.75 5.76 -15.38
C PHE A 118 -21.37 4.40 -14.80
N ASN A 119 -21.92 3.33 -15.39
CA ASN A 119 -21.49 1.97 -15.10
C ASN A 119 -20.23 1.71 -15.92
N LEU A 120 -19.13 1.40 -15.25
CA LEU A 120 -17.86 1.13 -15.90
C LEU A 120 -17.67 -0.37 -16.04
N GLU A 121 -16.87 -0.77 -17.01
CA GLU A 121 -16.48 -2.15 -17.23
C GLU A 121 -14.97 -2.27 -17.09
N LEU A 122 -14.50 -3.33 -16.45
CA LEU A 122 -13.09 -3.68 -16.44
C LEU A 122 -12.65 -4.06 -17.86
N VAL A 123 -11.51 -3.55 -18.29
CA VAL A 123 -10.85 -3.98 -19.52
C VAL A 123 -9.81 -5.03 -19.15
N GLU A 124 -9.95 -6.23 -19.69
CA GLU A 124 -8.90 -7.25 -19.61
C GLU A 124 -7.74 -6.81 -20.51
N GLU A 125 -6.59 -6.53 -19.92
CA GLU A 125 -5.36 -6.22 -20.66
C GLU A 125 -4.58 -7.52 -20.90
N GLU A 126 -4.19 -7.79 -22.15
CA GLU A 126 -3.29 -8.88 -22.50
C GLU A 126 -1.83 -8.48 -22.21
N GLY A 127 -1.13 -9.25 -21.39
CA GLY A 127 0.30 -9.06 -21.07
C GLY A 127 0.60 -9.20 -19.58
N ASP A 128 1.88 -9.33 -19.24
CA ASP A 128 2.30 -9.39 -17.83
C ASP A 128 2.18 -8.00 -17.18
N PRO A 129 1.50 -7.89 -16.03
CA PRO A 129 1.23 -6.62 -15.37
C PRO A 129 2.47 -6.14 -14.62
N ASP A 130 3.39 -5.51 -15.33
CA ASP A 130 4.69 -5.26 -14.69
C ASP A 130 5.47 -4.07 -15.24
N GLY A 131 4.93 -2.87 -15.01
CA GLY A 131 5.93 -1.87 -14.69
C GLY A 131 5.64 -0.39 -14.76
N ASP A 132 4.39 0.01 -14.58
CA ASP A 132 4.08 1.44 -14.48
C ASP A 132 3.12 1.71 -13.33
N ASP A 133 3.25 0.96 -12.22
CA ASP A 133 2.50 1.26 -11.01
C ASP A 133 2.85 2.64 -10.50
N LYS A 134 1.80 3.39 -10.16
CA LYS A 134 1.93 4.78 -9.77
C LYS A 134 1.06 5.12 -8.60
N TYR A 135 1.59 5.96 -7.72
CA TYR A 135 0.81 6.65 -6.69
C TYR A 135 0.96 8.16 -6.83
N LEU A 136 -0.08 8.89 -6.44
CA LEU A 136 -0.07 10.32 -6.24
C LEU A 136 -0.13 10.63 -4.73
N LEU A 137 1.02 10.94 -4.12
CA LEU A 137 1.09 11.32 -2.70
C LEU A 137 1.73 12.68 -2.53
N HIS A 138 1.08 13.54 -1.75
CA HIS A 138 1.55 14.91 -1.46
C HIS A 138 1.91 15.72 -2.72
N GLY A 139 1.21 15.44 -3.82
CA GLY A 139 1.43 16.04 -5.15
C GLY A 139 2.57 15.40 -5.96
N ALA A 140 3.34 14.47 -5.40
CA ALA A 140 4.39 13.75 -6.10
C ALA A 140 3.84 12.50 -6.79
N ILE A 141 4.32 12.22 -8.00
CA ILE A 141 4.08 10.97 -8.72
C ILE A 141 5.19 10.00 -8.39
N ILE A 142 4.81 8.88 -7.80
CA ILE A 142 5.70 7.79 -7.40
C ILE A 142 5.48 6.68 -8.41
N SER A 143 6.49 6.31 -9.18
CA SER A 143 6.45 5.22 -10.16
C SER A 143 7.38 4.08 -9.73
N PHE A 144 6.90 2.85 -9.77
CA PHE A 144 7.64 1.66 -9.35
C PHE A 144 7.11 0.40 -10.06
N ASN A 145 7.75 -0.73 -9.78
CA ASN A 145 7.43 -2.02 -10.38
C ASN A 145 7.19 -3.08 -9.29
N HIS A 146 6.39 -4.09 -9.61
CA HIS A 146 6.12 -5.22 -8.72
C HIS A 146 7.00 -6.44 -9.02
N PHE A 147 7.27 -6.78 -10.29
CA PHE A 147 8.03 -8.01 -10.63
C PHE A 147 9.16 -7.85 -11.64
N TYR A 148 9.33 -6.71 -12.29
CA TYR A 148 10.39 -6.46 -13.27
C TYR A 148 11.09 -5.18 -12.86
N ASN A 149 12.41 -5.28 -12.68
CA ASN A 149 13.29 -4.18 -12.28
C ASN A 149 13.00 -3.59 -10.88
N ASN A 150 14.03 -2.97 -10.32
CA ASN A 150 14.03 -2.46 -8.97
C ASN A 150 13.88 -0.92 -8.90
N ARG A 151 13.35 -0.29 -9.94
CA ARG A 151 13.34 1.17 -10.04
C ARG A 151 12.26 1.79 -9.17
N LEU A 152 12.64 2.81 -8.42
CA LEU A 152 11.74 3.79 -7.84
C LEU A 152 12.04 5.16 -8.44
N LEU A 153 11.02 5.79 -9.02
CA LEU A 153 11.07 7.17 -9.49
C LEU A 153 10.02 7.99 -8.74
N ILE A 154 10.44 9.11 -8.13
CA ILE A 154 9.51 10.09 -7.54
C ILE A 154 9.68 11.42 -8.26
N GLU A 155 8.63 11.87 -8.93
CA GLU A 155 8.54 13.15 -9.61
C GLU A 155 7.74 14.15 -8.76
N TYR A 156 8.38 15.25 -8.38
CA TYR A 156 7.79 16.25 -7.50
C TYR A 156 7.10 17.39 -8.27
N PRO A 157 6.14 18.10 -7.65
CA PRO A 157 5.46 19.24 -8.28
C PRO A 157 6.37 20.35 -8.81
N ASP A 158 7.58 20.50 -8.24
CA ASP A 158 8.56 21.49 -8.67
C ASP A 158 9.46 20.99 -9.81
N GLY A 159 9.14 19.85 -10.43
CA GLY A 159 9.84 19.25 -11.55
C GLY A 159 11.11 18.49 -11.17
N LYS A 160 11.53 18.51 -9.89
CA LYS A 160 12.67 17.69 -9.45
C LYS A 160 12.27 16.22 -9.40
N LYS A 161 13.27 15.35 -9.56
CA LYS A 161 13.10 13.90 -9.53
C LYS A 161 14.02 13.28 -8.49
N MET A 162 13.56 12.23 -7.84
CA MET A 162 14.38 11.31 -7.04
C MET A 162 14.33 9.94 -7.72
N ASN A 163 15.50 9.35 -7.95
CA ASN A 163 15.61 7.97 -8.37
C ASN A 163 16.23 7.19 -7.22
N ALA A 164 15.72 5.98 -6.99
CA ALA A 164 16.30 5.03 -6.06
C ALA A 164 16.12 3.62 -6.61
N GLU A 165 16.91 2.70 -6.08
CA GLU A 165 16.74 1.28 -6.31
C GLU A 165 16.11 0.65 -5.06
N LEU A 166 15.06 -0.12 -5.28
CA LEU A 166 14.39 -0.93 -4.27
C LEU A 166 15.09 -2.28 -4.15
N PRO A 167 14.97 -2.96 -3.01
CA PRO A 167 15.36 -4.36 -2.96
C PRO A 167 14.42 -5.16 -3.87
N PHE A 168 14.94 -6.19 -4.52
CA PHE A 168 14.18 -7.01 -5.45
C PHE A 168 14.13 -8.46 -4.95
N PRO A 169 13.01 -9.17 -5.09
CA PRO A 169 12.93 -10.54 -4.62
C PRO A 169 13.90 -11.46 -5.37
N ASP A 170 14.58 -12.35 -4.63
CA ASP A 170 15.46 -13.36 -5.24
C ASP A 170 14.67 -14.46 -5.97
N SER A 171 13.39 -14.64 -5.62
CA SER A 171 12.50 -15.61 -6.23
C SER A 171 11.76 -15.02 -7.43
N PRO A 172 11.74 -15.69 -8.59
CA PRO A 172 11.07 -15.19 -9.80
C PRO A 172 9.54 -15.13 -9.66
N ASN A 173 8.97 -15.80 -8.66
CA ASN A 173 7.54 -15.82 -8.40
C ASN A 173 7.12 -14.87 -7.26
N ALA A 174 8.09 -14.18 -6.64
CA ALA A 174 7.81 -13.21 -5.61
C ALA A 174 7.67 -11.82 -6.23
N ALA A 175 6.66 -11.08 -5.76
CA ALA A 175 6.43 -9.71 -6.17
C ALA A 175 6.76 -8.78 -5.01
N GLN A 176 7.45 -7.68 -5.31
CA GLN A 176 7.52 -6.56 -4.39
C GLN A 176 6.10 -6.11 -4.04
N GLN A 177 5.84 -5.76 -2.77
CA GLN A 177 4.58 -5.11 -2.37
C GLN A 177 4.85 -3.66 -1.98
N SER A 178 3.80 -2.85 -1.95
CA SER A 178 3.89 -1.44 -1.62
C SER A 178 2.73 -1.02 -0.70
N PHE A 179 3.05 -0.13 0.24
CA PHE A 179 2.13 0.31 1.27
C PHE A 179 2.27 1.81 1.52
N ILE A 180 1.15 2.44 1.86
CA ILE A 180 1.02 3.85 2.19
C ILE A 180 0.48 3.95 3.62
N GLU A 181 1.32 4.42 4.53
CA GLU A 181 0.97 4.57 5.93
C GLU A 181 1.80 5.66 6.62
N ASP A 182 1.27 6.27 7.67
CA ASP A 182 2.02 7.20 8.55
C ASP A 182 2.92 6.38 9.49
N TYR A 183 4.16 6.11 9.07
CA TYR A 183 5.09 5.23 9.81
C TYR A 183 5.76 5.97 10.97
N ASN A 184 5.92 7.30 10.88
CA ASN A 184 6.58 8.12 11.90
C ASN A 184 5.62 8.88 12.84
N PHE A 185 4.30 8.73 12.63
CA PHE A 185 3.21 9.31 13.41
C PHE A 185 3.14 10.85 13.38
N ASP A 186 3.58 11.46 12.28
CA ASP A 186 3.57 12.91 12.07
C ASP A 186 2.31 13.42 11.35
N GLY A 187 1.41 12.52 10.96
CA GLY A 187 0.15 12.82 10.29
C GLY A 187 0.24 12.89 8.77
N TYR A 188 1.40 12.63 8.16
CA TYR A 188 1.58 12.53 6.73
C TYR A 188 1.73 11.06 6.30
N ASP A 189 1.07 10.69 5.21
CA ASP A 189 1.25 9.37 4.63
C ASP A 189 2.68 9.21 4.08
N ASP A 190 3.38 8.17 4.52
CA ASP A 190 4.68 7.77 4.02
C ASP A 190 4.53 6.59 3.03
N LEU A 191 5.66 6.14 2.48
CA LEU A 191 5.70 5.08 1.48
C LEU A 191 6.58 3.93 1.98
N ALA A 192 6.13 2.70 1.83
CA ALA A 192 6.93 1.51 2.09
C ALA A 192 6.84 0.52 0.93
N PHE A 193 7.93 -0.22 0.75
CA PHE A 193 8.04 -1.32 -0.18
C PHE A 193 8.53 -2.55 0.55
N THR A 194 8.05 -3.72 0.18
CA THR A 194 8.43 -4.96 0.85
C THR A 194 8.78 -6.05 -0.14
N ILE A 195 9.75 -6.88 0.24
CA ILE A 195 10.04 -8.14 -0.44
C ILE A 195 10.09 -9.25 0.61
N PRO A 196 9.79 -10.51 0.25
CA PRO A 196 10.08 -11.65 1.10
C PRO A 196 11.59 -11.71 1.42
N ASP A 197 11.95 -12.24 2.58
CA ASP A 197 13.36 -12.50 2.90
C ASP A 197 13.98 -13.48 1.88
N GLY A 198 15.25 -13.26 1.54
CA GLY A 198 15.98 -14.06 0.53
C GLY A 198 16.26 -15.51 0.94
N GLY A 199 15.88 -15.93 2.16
CA GLY A 199 15.99 -17.30 2.63
C GLY A 199 14.77 -18.12 2.25
N MET A 200 13.85 -18.27 3.20
CA MET A 200 12.64 -19.09 3.02
C MET A 200 11.38 -18.26 2.75
N GLY A 201 11.50 -16.93 2.64
CA GLY A 201 10.35 -16.04 2.47
C GLY A 201 9.36 -16.10 3.64
N VAL A 202 9.88 -16.34 4.86
CA VAL A 202 9.10 -16.46 6.10
C VAL A 202 8.65 -15.12 6.63
N TYR A 203 9.38 -14.04 6.39
CA TYR A 203 8.99 -12.66 6.75
C TYR A 203 9.27 -11.70 5.60
N ASN A 204 8.71 -10.50 5.67
CA ASN A 204 8.93 -9.46 4.66
C ASN A 204 9.90 -8.39 5.17
N MET A 205 10.89 -8.04 4.36
CA MET A 205 11.79 -6.92 4.64
C MET A 205 11.22 -5.63 4.06
N PHE A 206 11.23 -4.55 4.85
CA PHE A 206 10.67 -3.26 4.47
C PHE A 206 11.75 -2.26 4.07
N THR A 207 11.51 -1.53 2.99
CA THR A 207 12.17 -0.27 2.66
C THR A 207 11.16 0.87 2.81
N ILE A 208 11.38 1.77 3.76
CA ILE A 208 10.46 2.88 4.07
C ILE A 208 11.07 4.20 3.60
N TYR A 209 10.22 5.07 3.05
CA TYR A 209 10.52 6.46 2.69
C TYR A 209 9.55 7.38 3.41
N LEU A 210 10.08 8.20 4.33
CA LEU A 210 9.28 9.14 5.11
C LEU A 210 9.08 10.45 4.33
N TYR A 211 7.87 10.99 4.34
CA TYR A 211 7.59 12.30 3.78
C TYR A 211 8.00 13.40 4.75
N ASN A 212 8.91 14.27 4.33
CA ASN A 212 9.30 15.46 5.06
C ASN A 212 8.44 16.65 4.60
N PRO A 213 7.44 17.11 5.37
CA PRO A 213 6.52 18.17 4.94
C PRO A 213 7.21 19.53 4.80
N LYS A 214 8.31 19.78 5.52
CA LYS A 214 9.07 21.03 5.41
C LYS A 214 9.82 21.12 4.08
N LYS A 215 10.44 20.01 3.66
CA LYS A 215 11.15 19.93 2.38
C LYS A 215 10.23 19.58 1.22
N LYS A 216 9.04 19.06 1.52
CA LYS A 216 8.10 18.45 0.56
C LYS A 216 8.78 17.34 -0.24
N ARG A 217 9.48 16.44 0.44
CA ARG A 217 10.29 15.37 -0.15
C ARG A 217 10.16 14.08 0.63
N PHE A 218 10.17 12.96 -0.09
CA PHE A 218 10.39 11.66 0.53
C PHE A 218 11.89 11.47 0.78
N GLU A 219 12.22 10.96 1.95
CA GLU A 219 13.59 10.65 2.37
C GLU A 219 13.61 9.19 2.84
N LYS A 220 14.58 8.41 2.36
CA LYS A 220 14.72 7.01 2.80
C LYS A 220 14.89 6.99 4.31
N PHE A 221 14.05 6.22 4.98
CA PHE A 221 14.07 6.08 6.42
C PHE A 221 15.41 5.49 6.86
N LYS A 222 16.02 6.12 7.86
CA LYS A 222 17.25 5.63 8.47
C LYS A 222 16.91 4.60 9.53
N GLU A 223 17.35 3.37 9.32
CA GLU A 223 17.12 2.27 10.24
C GLU A 223 17.69 2.54 11.66
N PRO A 224 17.06 1.98 12.71
CA PRO A 224 17.51 2.13 14.08
C PRO A 224 18.80 1.34 14.35
N ASP A 225 19.37 1.53 15.53
CA ASP A 225 20.41 0.64 16.06
C ASP A 225 19.77 -0.65 16.57
N TYR A 226 20.11 -1.77 15.93
CA TYR A 226 19.60 -3.11 16.23
C TYR A 226 20.40 -3.86 17.31
N SER A 227 21.40 -3.25 17.94
CA SER A 227 22.25 -3.94 18.93
C SER A 227 21.49 -4.49 20.15
N LYS A 228 20.27 -4.00 20.40
CA LYS A 228 19.40 -4.42 21.52
C LYS A 228 18.17 -5.23 21.09
N SER A 229 17.86 -5.24 19.81
CA SER A 229 16.65 -5.87 19.29
C SER A 229 16.88 -7.34 18.96
N SER A 230 15.80 -8.11 18.92
CA SER A 230 15.87 -9.50 18.45
C SER A 230 15.94 -9.58 16.93
N CYS A 231 15.32 -8.64 16.22
CA CYS A 231 15.41 -8.51 14.78
C CYS A 231 16.56 -7.59 14.37
N SER A 232 17.16 -7.88 13.21
CA SER A 232 18.28 -7.14 12.62
C SER A 232 17.88 -6.27 11.42
N CYS A 233 16.57 -6.05 11.23
CA CYS A 233 15.98 -5.40 10.08
C CYS A 233 14.60 -4.81 10.41
N LEU A 234 14.12 -3.92 9.55
CA LEU A 234 12.70 -3.55 9.48
C LEU A 234 11.91 -4.68 8.82
N CYS A 235 11.65 -5.73 9.57
CA CYS A 235 10.95 -6.92 9.09
C CYS A 235 9.51 -6.96 9.63
N ASP A 236 8.55 -7.41 8.81
CA ASP A 236 7.12 -7.47 9.11
C ASP A 236 6.62 -6.25 9.90
N VAL A 237 6.83 -5.06 9.33
CA VAL A 237 6.57 -3.79 10.01
C VAL A 237 5.06 -3.58 10.20
N LEU A 238 4.66 -3.32 11.44
CA LEU A 238 3.30 -2.93 11.80
C LEU A 238 3.28 -1.59 12.54
N VAL A 239 2.30 -0.75 12.20
CA VAL A 239 2.10 0.58 12.78
C VAL A 239 0.94 0.54 13.78
N ASN A 240 1.23 0.78 15.06
CA ASN A 240 0.21 1.01 16.07
C ASN A 240 -0.01 2.52 16.27
N LYS A 241 -1.01 3.07 15.57
CA LYS A 241 -1.31 4.50 15.58
C LYS A 241 -1.74 5.03 16.94
N GLU A 242 -2.54 4.26 17.68
CA GLU A 242 -3.05 4.67 19.00
C GLU A 242 -1.92 4.87 20.01
N LYS A 243 -0.94 3.95 20.02
CA LYS A 243 0.19 3.98 20.96
C LYS A 243 1.43 4.67 20.41
N LYS A 244 1.40 5.05 19.12
CA LYS A 244 2.54 5.55 18.35
C LYS A 244 3.76 4.64 18.49
N LEU A 245 3.55 3.37 18.17
CA LEU A 245 4.58 2.34 18.21
C LEU A 245 4.75 1.71 16.84
N LEU A 246 6.00 1.55 16.43
CA LEU A 246 6.36 0.74 15.26
C LEU A 246 6.80 -0.62 15.79
N GLN A 247 6.25 -1.70 15.24
CA GLN A 247 6.58 -3.06 15.61
C GLN A 247 7.28 -3.73 14.43
N THR A 248 8.28 -4.57 14.71
CA THR A 248 8.89 -5.45 13.71
C THR A 248 8.76 -6.89 14.15
N GLY A 249 8.63 -7.81 13.19
CA GLY A 249 8.62 -9.24 13.41
C GLY A 249 9.72 -9.91 12.59
N CYS A 250 10.33 -10.95 13.14
CA CYS A 250 11.31 -11.76 12.43
C CYS A 250 11.36 -13.16 13.01
N ARG A 251 11.97 -14.08 12.26
CA ARG A 251 12.20 -15.45 12.71
C ARG A 251 13.67 -15.67 13.06
N GLY A 252 13.93 -16.19 14.25
CA GLY A 252 15.24 -16.60 14.75
C GLY A 252 15.23 -18.09 15.08
N GLY A 253 15.84 -18.91 14.24
CA GLY A 253 15.76 -20.37 14.38
C GLY A 253 14.31 -20.88 14.31
N ALA A 254 13.89 -21.59 15.35
CA ALA A 254 12.51 -22.09 15.47
C ALA A 254 11.53 -21.08 16.09
N SER A 255 12.01 -19.94 16.60
CA SER A 255 11.18 -18.99 17.34
C SER A 255 10.83 -17.75 16.51
N TRP A 256 9.67 -17.19 16.81
CA TRP A 256 9.26 -15.87 16.31
C TRP A 256 9.61 -14.81 17.34
N HIS A 257 10.13 -13.69 16.88
CA HIS A 257 10.46 -12.54 17.71
C HIS A 257 9.70 -11.32 17.25
N GLN A 258 9.39 -10.45 18.21
CA GLN A 258 8.80 -9.15 17.95
C GLN A 258 9.53 -8.07 18.75
N ASP A 259 9.88 -6.98 18.08
CA ASP A 259 10.46 -5.80 18.71
C ASP A 259 9.47 -4.63 18.67
N LEU A 260 9.55 -3.77 19.67
CA LEU A 260 8.78 -2.54 19.78
C LEU A 260 9.71 -1.34 19.72
N TYR A 261 9.33 -0.36 18.91
CA TYR A 261 10.06 0.88 18.76
C TYR A 261 9.15 2.10 18.89
N ARG A 262 9.76 3.23 19.24
CA ARG A 262 9.12 4.55 19.25
C ARG A 262 10.05 5.62 18.72
N PHE A 263 9.50 6.55 17.94
CA PHE A 263 10.23 7.73 17.50
C PHE A 263 10.49 8.68 18.67
N ASP A 264 11.74 9.13 18.81
CA ASP A 264 12.09 10.21 19.73
C ASP A 264 11.78 11.59 19.14
N LYS A 265 11.97 12.64 19.94
CA LYS A 265 11.71 14.03 19.54
C LYS A 265 12.56 14.53 18.35
N ASN A 266 13.65 13.83 18.03
CA ASN A 266 14.53 14.15 16.92
C ASN A 266 14.18 13.34 15.65
N GLY A 267 13.12 12.51 15.71
CA GLY A 267 12.72 11.63 14.60
C GLY A 267 13.58 10.37 14.48
N ALA A 268 14.38 10.01 15.49
CA ALA A 268 15.11 8.75 15.50
C ALA A 268 14.26 7.66 16.14
N LEU A 269 14.19 6.50 15.48
CA LEU A 269 13.49 5.33 16.00
C LEU A 269 14.33 4.67 17.11
N LYS A 270 13.74 4.49 18.29
CA LYS A 270 14.39 3.93 19.48
C LYS A 270 13.72 2.64 19.89
N TRP A 271 14.53 1.61 20.09
CA TRP A 271 14.10 0.34 20.65
C TRP A 271 13.56 0.55 22.07
N LEU A 272 12.46 -0.15 22.38
CA LEU A 272 11.83 -0.16 23.69
C LEU A 272 11.90 -1.53 24.37
N ASP A 273 11.55 -2.58 23.62
CA ASP A 273 11.40 -3.93 24.16
C ASP A 273 11.45 -4.98 23.04
N SER A 274 11.78 -6.21 23.42
CA SER A 274 11.81 -7.39 22.54
C SER A 274 11.15 -8.56 23.24
N ARG A 275 10.37 -9.34 22.51
CA ARG A 275 9.73 -10.55 23.04
C ARG A 275 9.76 -11.69 22.06
N GLU A 276 9.95 -12.89 22.58
CA GLU A 276 9.70 -14.13 21.86
C GLU A 276 8.18 -14.42 21.88
N LEU A 277 7.65 -14.81 20.72
CA LEU A 277 6.27 -15.22 20.56
C LEU A 277 6.23 -16.75 20.68
N GLN A 278 5.46 -17.26 21.63
CA GLN A 278 5.20 -18.69 21.75
C GLN A 278 4.14 -19.10 20.73
N GLU A 279 4.42 -20.12 19.93
CA GLU A 279 3.38 -20.80 19.14
C GLU A 279 2.47 -21.55 20.12
N GLU A 280 1.23 -21.09 20.30
CA GLU A 280 0.22 -21.92 20.96
C GLU A 280 -0.17 -23.03 19.98
N THR A 281 0.24 -24.26 20.25
CA THR A 281 -0.32 -25.44 19.61
C THR A 281 -1.80 -25.53 19.98
N GLU A 282 -2.68 -25.40 18.99
CA GLU A 282 -4.06 -25.87 19.10
C GLU A 282 -4.01 -27.40 19.28
N GLU A 283 -4.19 -27.88 20.51
CA GLU A 283 -4.55 -29.27 20.82
C GLU A 283 -6.08 -29.45 20.78
#